data_AF-A0A6C0FKC0-F1
#
_entry.id   AF-A0A6C0FKC0-F1
#
_cell.length_a   1.000
_cell.length_b   1.000
_cell.length_c   1.000
_cell.angle_alpha   90.00
_cell.angle_beta   90.00
_cell.angle_gamma   90.00
#
_symmetry.space_group_name_H-M   'P 1'
#
loop_
_entity.id
_entity.type
_entity.pdbx_description
1 polymer ?
#
loop_
_entity_poly.entity_id
_entity_poly.type
_entity_poly.pdbx_seq_one_letter_code
_entity_poly.pdbx_strand_id
1 'polypeptide(L)'
;MGSVVVDQIGRDGELIHDVDTRLSNGRKDDLLLTALPGAVVETFAGERVVRYRDQIILKKQITHLGNPWPAFKKRIQIPKRWLTVEARARAEGLVVRFVGIYNYRDVTIFVDFDPSTYVLRKANNSAAHVATNDLHQAQVVGQFSRVDRNGNHLTSVRDDELSRYLLGGVAPEDPRLEVFRRFNAELLDGCEIAALEAVQDMHAAGWPDRFQAEWPGFYLEYRFDAFVRAGSMLHLVEFQKDKRRGRYDFDLVFRSRLSVDYYGDLKASDIVKHESPGNDADDIRRCVEEYGRFWYVIYEHTTKHSRDNGDVATIAWNEWRRSVGHKGRKEFDPLSYARKFKESVRFQRMMILEVNAANFEVVLGSFRQGQQPDGAERALKVMINKRYIDNFLIYTEPEPIRLV
;
A
#
# COMPACT_ATOMS: atom_id res chain seq x y z
N MET A 1 -34.24 2.27 2.77
CA MET A 1 -32.88 2.35 3.33
C MET A 1 -32.22 0.99 3.13
N GLY A 2 -30.94 0.94 2.77
CA GLY A 2 -30.23 -0.35 2.68
C GLY A 2 -30.00 -0.90 4.08
N SER A 3 -30.20 -2.21 4.27
CA SER A 3 -30.01 -2.88 5.57
C SER A 3 -28.56 -3.31 5.83
N VAL A 4 -27.63 -2.95 4.93
CA VAL A 4 -26.23 -3.39 5.00
C VAL A 4 -25.43 -2.32 5.72
N VAL A 5 -24.87 -2.69 6.86
CA VAL A 5 -23.88 -1.89 7.60
C VAL A 5 -22.56 -1.95 6.85
N VAL A 6 -21.99 -0.79 6.57
CA VAL A 6 -20.76 -0.61 5.80
C VAL A 6 -19.87 0.41 6.49
N ASP A 7 -18.63 0.48 6.03
CA ASP A 7 -17.68 1.46 6.56
C ASP A 7 -18.01 2.85 6.00
N GLN A 8 -18.07 3.84 6.86
CA GLN A 8 -18.28 5.25 6.54
C GLN A 8 -17.12 6.06 7.12
N ILE A 9 -16.83 7.20 6.52
CA ILE A 9 -15.82 8.16 6.95
C ILE A 9 -16.55 9.38 7.49
N GLY A 10 -16.27 9.69 8.75
CA GLY A 10 -16.76 10.90 9.40
C GLY A 10 -15.85 12.11 9.16
N ARG A 11 -16.20 13.21 9.80
CA ARG A 11 -15.65 14.54 9.49
C ARG A 11 -14.17 14.65 9.79
N ASP A 12 -13.73 13.99 10.85
CA ASP A 12 -12.34 14.01 11.32
C ASP A 12 -11.55 12.82 10.71
N GLY A 13 -12.12 12.13 9.72
CA GLY A 13 -11.56 10.94 9.09
C GLY A 13 -11.83 9.66 9.88
N GLU A 14 -12.63 9.70 10.94
CA GLU A 14 -12.95 8.54 11.77
C GLU A 14 -13.77 7.48 11.02
N LEU A 15 -13.50 6.20 11.32
CA LEU A 15 -14.26 5.08 10.78
C LEU A 15 -15.57 4.92 11.55
N ILE A 16 -16.68 4.88 10.81
CA ILE A 16 -18.02 4.72 11.38
C ILE A 16 -18.69 3.53 10.68
N HIS A 17 -19.26 2.60 11.45
CA HIS A 17 -20.09 1.53 10.88
C HIS A 17 -21.54 1.97 10.83
N ASP A 18 -22.06 2.23 9.63
CA ASP A 18 -23.45 2.68 9.43
C ASP A 18 -23.97 2.21 8.06
N VAL A 19 -25.25 2.43 7.78
CA VAL A 19 -25.89 2.02 6.53
C VAL A 19 -25.39 2.82 5.32
N ASP A 20 -25.39 2.18 4.16
CA ASP A 20 -25.06 2.86 2.90
C ASP A 20 -26.14 3.91 2.53
N THR A 21 -25.71 5.06 2.01
CA THR A 21 -26.57 6.19 1.71
C THR A 21 -27.05 6.15 0.25
N ARG A 22 -28.08 6.93 -0.09
CA ARG A 22 -28.51 7.11 -1.50
C ARG A 22 -28.68 8.58 -1.81
N LEU A 23 -28.09 9.00 -2.92
CA LEU A 23 -28.22 10.33 -3.47
C LEU A 23 -29.14 10.32 -4.71
N SER A 24 -30.07 11.27 -4.75
CA SER A 24 -30.80 11.60 -5.98
C SER A 24 -29.84 12.19 -7.02
N ASN A 25 -30.23 12.19 -8.30
CA ASN A 25 -29.39 12.82 -9.32
C ASN A 25 -29.28 14.34 -9.13
N GLY A 26 -30.35 15.01 -8.68
CA GLY A 26 -30.30 16.44 -8.34
C GLY A 26 -29.29 16.73 -7.24
N ARG A 27 -29.29 15.93 -6.16
CA ARG A 27 -28.31 16.14 -5.08
C ARG A 27 -26.86 15.94 -5.52
N LYS A 28 -26.61 15.02 -6.47
CA LYS A 28 -25.28 14.83 -7.07
C LYS A 28 -24.86 16.04 -7.92
N ASP A 29 -25.79 16.64 -8.65
CA ASP A 29 -25.55 17.89 -9.36
C ASP A 29 -25.17 18.98 -8.36
N ASP A 30 -25.98 19.19 -7.32
CA ASP A 30 -25.77 20.25 -6.32
C ASP A 30 -24.40 20.16 -5.63
N LEU A 31 -23.99 18.95 -5.22
CA LEU A 31 -22.69 18.73 -4.57
C LEU A 31 -21.53 19.13 -5.49
N LEU A 32 -21.57 18.73 -6.77
CA LEU A 32 -20.52 19.10 -7.73
C LEU A 32 -20.53 20.59 -8.05
N LEU A 33 -21.70 21.19 -8.27
CA LEU A 33 -21.81 22.62 -8.56
C LEU A 33 -21.34 23.48 -7.38
N THR A 34 -21.55 23.02 -6.15
CA THR A 34 -21.03 23.67 -4.95
C THR A 34 -19.51 23.61 -4.89
N ALA A 35 -18.92 22.43 -5.18
CA ALA A 35 -17.47 22.23 -5.17
C ALA A 35 -16.74 22.86 -6.38
N LEU A 36 -17.48 23.15 -7.46
CA LEU A 36 -16.95 23.69 -8.72
C LEU A 36 -17.69 24.97 -9.15
N PRO A 37 -17.36 26.12 -8.54
CA PRO A 37 -17.93 27.40 -8.96
C PRO A 37 -17.71 27.65 -10.46
N GLY A 38 -18.80 27.92 -11.18
CA GLY A 38 -18.81 28.12 -12.64
C GLY A 38 -19.02 26.85 -13.47
N ALA A 39 -19.16 25.68 -12.83
CA ALA A 39 -19.65 24.49 -13.51
C ALA A 39 -21.14 24.64 -13.86
N VAL A 40 -21.59 23.94 -14.91
CA VAL A 40 -22.99 23.91 -15.33
C VAL A 40 -23.43 22.48 -15.63
N VAL A 41 -24.72 22.20 -15.51
CA VAL A 41 -25.29 20.92 -15.92
C VAL A 41 -25.88 21.05 -17.31
N GLU A 42 -25.44 20.19 -18.22
CA GLU A 42 -25.91 20.18 -19.60
C GLU A 42 -26.10 18.75 -20.13
N THR A 43 -26.62 18.64 -21.36
CA THR A 43 -26.72 17.37 -22.07
C THR A 43 -25.62 17.29 -23.12
N PHE A 44 -24.74 16.30 -22.99
CA PHE A 44 -23.66 16.03 -23.95
C PHE A 44 -23.77 14.58 -24.44
N ALA A 45 -23.79 14.38 -25.76
CA ALA A 45 -23.97 13.07 -26.40
C ALA A 45 -25.17 12.26 -25.85
N GLY A 46 -26.26 12.95 -25.48
CA GLY A 46 -27.47 12.32 -24.92
C GLY A 46 -27.40 11.99 -23.43
N GLU A 47 -26.28 12.29 -22.75
CA GLU A 47 -26.13 12.10 -21.31
C GLU A 47 -26.13 13.44 -20.55
N ARG A 48 -26.70 13.44 -19.34
CA ARG A 48 -26.63 14.57 -18.42
C ARG A 48 -25.24 14.61 -17.76
N VAL A 49 -24.46 15.65 -18.05
CA VAL A 49 -23.08 15.82 -17.59
C VAL A 49 -22.93 17.09 -16.75
N VAL A 50 -21.86 17.19 -15.96
CA VAL A 50 -21.41 18.49 -15.44
C VAL A 50 -20.26 18.99 -16.30
N ARG A 51 -20.42 20.17 -16.89
CA ARG A 51 -19.40 20.86 -17.68
C ARG A 51 -18.62 21.81 -16.78
N TYR A 52 -17.30 21.69 -16.76
CA TYR A 52 -16.42 22.60 -16.03
C TYR A 52 -15.20 22.92 -16.89
N ARG A 53 -15.13 24.16 -17.40
CA ARG A 53 -14.13 24.58 -18.39
C ARG A 53 -14.11 23.65 -19.60
N ASP A 54 -12.97 23.04 -19.91
CA ASP A 54 -12.74 22.07 -20.97
C ASP A 54 -13.12 20.63 -20.57
N GLN A 55 -13.61 20.41 -19.35
CA GLN A 55 -13.84 19.08 -18.78
C GLN A 55 -15.32 18.68 -18.82
N ILE A 56 -15.57 17.40 -19.14
CA ILE A 56 -16.87 16.73 -19.08
C ILE A 56 -16.84 15.73 -17.92
N ILE A 57 -17.63 16.02 -16.88
CA ILE A 57 -17.70 15.20 -15.67
C ILE A 57 -18.94 14.30 -15.75
N LEU A 58 -18.67 13.01 -15.82
CA LEU A 58 -19.65 11.94 -15.75
C LEU A 58 -19.66 11.39 -14.33
N LYS A 59 -20.84 11.42 -13.68
CA LYS A 59 -20.94 11.23 -12.24
C LYS A 59 -21.80 10.04 -11.81
N LYS A 60 -21.33 9.34 -10.79
CA LYS A 60 -22.08 8.30 -10.08
C LYS A 60 -21.84 8.42 -8.59
N GLN A 61 -22.80 7.95 -7.80
CA GLN A 61 -22.57 7.81 -6.37
C GLN A 61 -21.67 6.60 -6.12
N ILE A 62 -20.73 6.75 -5.18
CA ILE A 62 -19.95 5.65 -4.63
C ILE A 62 -20.83 4.88 -3.65
N THR A 63 -20.93 3.58 -3.84
CA THR A 63 -21.76 2.69 -3.01
C THR A 63 -20.96 1.45 -2.64
N HIS A 64 -21.38 0.74 -1.59
CA HIS A 64 -20.79 -0.55 -1.25
C HIS A 64 -20.90 -1.54 -2.41
N LEU A 65 -19.88 -2.39 -2.56
CA LEU A 65 -19.79 -3.33 -3.67
C LEU A 65 -20.89 -4.42 -3.63
N GLY A 66 -21.50 -4.63 -2.47
CA GLY A 66 -22.53 -5.64 -2.21
C GLY A 66 -21.95 -6.94 -1.67
N ASN A 67 -22.80 -7.82 -1.13
CA ASN A 67 -22.38 -9.14 -0.64
C ASN A 67 -21.82 -10.00 -1.79
N PRO A 68 -20.76 -10.80 -1.56
CA PRO A 68 -20.11 -11.11 -0.28
C PRO A 68 -18.88 -10.22 0.04
N TRP A 69 -18.80 -9.01 -0.52
CA TRP A 69 -17.60 -8.19 -0.38
C TRP A 69 -17.54 -7.46 0.97
N PRO A 70 -16.34 -7.27 1.55
CA PRO A 70 -16.15 -6.54 2.80
C PRO A 70 -16.72 -5.12 2.77
N ALA A 71 -17.06 -4.59 3.94
CA ALA A 71 -17.62 -3.26 4.15
C ALA A 71 -16.78 -2.14 3.51
N PHE A 72 -15.44 -2.28 3.55
CA PHE A 72 -14.53 -1.27 3.01
C PHE A 72 -14.54 -1.17 1.48
N LYS A 73 -15.05 -2.18 0.76
CA LYS A 73 -15.02 -2.21 -0.71
C LYS A 73 -16.21 -1.45 -1.30
N LYS A 74 -15.91 -0.38 -2.02
CA LYS A 74 -16.89 0.49 -2.66
C LYS A 74 -16.64 0.61 -4.15
N ARG A 75 -17.64 1.10 -4.89
CA ARG A 75 -17.55 1.29 -6.34
C ARG A 75 -18.45 2.39 -6.86
N ILE A 76 -18.14 2.85 -8.07
CA ILE A 76 -19.14 3.33 -9.02
C ILE A 76 -19.45 2.25 -10.05
N GLN A 77 -20.67 2.25 -10.58
CA GLN A 77 -21.02 1.45 -11.77
C GLN A 77 -20.89 2.33 -13.02
N ILE A 78 -20.02 1.96 -13.95
CA ILE A 78 -19.77 2.70 -15.20
C ILE A 78 -20.75 2.22 -16.28
N PRO A 79 -21.71 3.06 -16.72
CA PRO A 79 -22.63 2.69 -17.79
C PRO A 79 -21.92 2.70 -19.16
N LYS A 80 -22.25 1.75 -20.04
CA LYS A 80 -21.66 1.66 -21.40
C LYS A 80 -21.75 2.96 -22.20
N ARG A 81 -22.83 3.72 -22.03
CA ARG A 81 -23.06 5.03 -22.70
C ARG A 81 -22.02 6.09 -22.32
N TRP A 82 -21.33 5.96 -21.18
CA TRP A 82 -20.21 6.85 -20.84
C TRP A 82 -19.03 6.68 -21.79
N LEU A 83 -18.85 5.50 -22.39
CA LEU A 83 -17.82 5.27 -23.40
C LEU A 83 -18.12 6.05 -24.68
N THR A 84 -19.40 6.22 -25.03
CA THR A 84 -19.82 7.04 -26.17
C THR A 84 -19.57 8.52 -25.91
N VAL A 85 -19.88 9.00 -24.71
CA VAL A 85 -19.55 10.37 -24.28
C VAL A 85 -18.04 10.59 -24.33
N GLU A 86 -17.27 9.65 -23.80
CA GLU A 86 -15.81 9.73 -23.72
C GLU A 86 -15.18 9.85 -25.11
N ALA A 87 -15.54 8.95 -26.03
CA ALA A 87 -15.02 8.97 -27.39
C ALA A 87 -15.35 10.28 -28.14
N ARG A 88 -16.57 10.80 -27.97
CA ARG A 88 -17.00 12.05 -28.62
C ARG A 88 -16.30 13.27 -28.02
N ALA A 89 -16.29 13.37 -26.69
CA ALA A 89 -15.64 14.48 -25.99
C ALA A 89 -14.14 14.54 -26.31
N ARG A 90 -13.45 13.39 -26.35
CA ARG A 90 -12.05 13.30 -26.78
C ARG A 90 -11.86 13.80 -28.22
N ALA A 91 -12.74 13.45 -29.15
CA ALA A 91 -12.68 13.94 -30.53
C ALA A 91 -12.90 15.46 -30.64
N GLU A 92 -13.62 16.04 -29.69
CA GLU A 92 -13.84 17.50 -29.56
C GLU A 92 -12.76 18.21 -28.72
N GLY A 93 -11.67 17.51 -28.35
CA GLY A 93 -10.56 18.07 -27.58
C GLY A 93 -10.87 18.32 -26.10
N LEU A 94 -11.90 17.67 -25.56
CA LEU A 94 -12.35 17.82 -24.18
C LEU A 94 -11.77 16.72 -23.27
N VAL A 95 -11.55 17.06 -22.00
CA VAL A 95 -11.09 16.11 -21.00
C VAL A 95 -12.29 15.46 -20.30
N VAL A 96 -12.35 14.14 -20.30
CA VAL A 96 -13.46 13.39 -19.68
C VAL A 96 -13.03 12.89 -18.31
N ARG A 97 -13.90 13.01 -17.32
CA ARG A 97 -13.68 12.58 -15.94
C ARG A 97 -14.79 11.65 -15.50
N PHE A 98 -14.45 10.49 -14.94
CA PHE A 98 -15.42 9.60 -14.30
C PHE A 98 -15.37 9.86 -12.79
N VAL A 99 -16.32 10.64 -12.28
CA VAL A 99 -16.32 11.07 -10.88
C VAL A 99 -17.31 10.26 -10.05
N GLY A 100 -16.77 9.55 -9.06
CA GLY A 100 -17.54 9.01 -7.95
C GLY A 100 -17.81 10.07 -6.89
N ILE A 101 -19.02 10.07 -6.34
CA ILE A 101 -19.42 10.96 -5.24
C ILE A 101 -19.69 10.10 -4.01
N TYR A 102 -18.81 10.20 -3.02
CA TYR A 102 -19.04 9.69 -1.68
C TYR A 102 -19.71 10.79 -0.86
N ASN A 103 -20.80 10.47 -0.16
CA ASN A 103 -21.45 11.39 0.75
C ASN A 103 -22.02 10.64 1.95
N TYR A 104 -21.59 11.04 3.13
CA TYR A 104 -22.11 10.56 4.41
C TYR A 104 -22.22 11.75 5.35
N ARG A 105 -23.45 12.09 5.75
CA ARG A 105 -23.75 13.30 6.55
C ARG A 105 -23.18 14.56 5.86
N ASP A 106 -22.31 15.30 6.56
CA ASP A 106 -21.64 16.51 6.09
C ASP A 106 -20.33 16.24 5.33
N VAL A 107 -19.89 14.99 5.24
CA VAL A 107 -18.68 14.62 4.50
C VAL A 107 -19.00 14.35 3.04
N THR A 108 -18.29 15.06 2.14
CA THR A 108 -18.32 14.80 0.70
C THR A 108 -16.91 14.62 0.18
N ILE A 109 -16.69 13.50 -0.52
CA ILE A 109 -15.41 13.18 -1.16
C ILE A 109 -15.71 12.78 -2.60
N PHE A 110 -14.97 13.37 -3.52
CA PHE A 110 -15.03 13.07 -4.94
C PHE A 110 -13.89 12.14 -5.32
N VAL A 111 -14.16 11.11 -6.11
CA VAL A 111 -13.14 10.18 -6.58
C VAL A 111 -13.09 10.25 -8.09
N ASP A 112 -12.01 10.81 -8.64
CA ASP A 112 -11.75 10.82 -10.07
C ASP A 112 -11.10 9.51 -10.50
N PHE A 113 -11.81 8.75 -11.31
CA PHE A 113 -11.33 7.51 -11.92
C PHE A 113 -10.85 7.81 -13.34
N ASP A 114 -9.57 7.59 -13.63
CA ASP A 114 -8.97 7.92 -14.93
C ASP A 114 -9.59 7.05 -16.05
N PRO A 115 -10.41 7.61 -16.96
CA PRO A 115 -11.09 6.83 -17.98
C PRO A 115 -10.13 6.04 -18.87
N SER A 116 -8.90 6.50 -19.08
CA SER A 116 -7.92 5.82 -19.93
C SER A 116 -7.57 4.42 -19.42
N THR A 117 -7.61 4.23 -18.09
CA THR A 117 -7.31 2.95 -17.45
C THR A 117 -8.50 1.99 -17.41
N TYR A 118 -9.72 2.50 -17.56
CA TYR A 118 -10.97 1.73 -17.52
C TYR A 118 -11.59 1.47 -18.90
N VAL A 119 -11.43 2.35 -19.89
CA VAL A 119 -12.13 2.23 -21.19
C VAL A 119 -11.64 1.03 -22.01
N LEU A 120 -10.37 0.67 -21.90
CA LEU A 120 -9.73 -0.34 -22.78
C LEU A 120 -9.89 -1.80 -22.34
N ARG A 121 -10.46 -2.10 -21.15
CA ARG A 121 -10.41 -3.44 -20.55
C ARG A 121 -11.66 -4.29 -20.77
N LYS A 122 -11.72 -5.09 -21.84
CA LYS A 122 -12.87 -5.96 -22.20
C LYS A 122 -13.56 -6.75 -21.06
N ALA A 123 -12.87 -7.10 -19.96
CA ALA A 123 -13.38 -8.00 -18.92
C ALA A 123 -14.00 -7.33 -17.66
N ASN A 124 -13.74 -6.04 -17.36
CA ASN A 124 -14.07 -5.45 -16.04
C ASN A 124 -14.74 -4.06 -16.07
N ASN A 125 -15.14 -3.55 -17.24
CA ASN A 125 -15.53 -2.15 -17.45
C ASN A 125 -16.87 -1.69 -16.84
N SER A 126 -17.52 -2.50 -16.00
CA SER A 126 -18.81 -2.13 -15.41
C SER A 126 -18.67 -1.46 -14.04
N ALA A 127 -17.48 -1.46 -13.43
CA ALA A 127 -17.25 -0.83 -12.13
C ALA A 127 -15.83 -0.30 -11.95
N ALA A 128 -15.72 0.85 -11.28
CA ALA A 128 -14.47 1.38 -10.75
C ALA A 128 -14.49 1.25 -9.24
N HIS A 129 -13.42 0.72 -8.65
CA HIS A 129 -13.35 0.38 -7.23
C HIS A 129 -12.59 1.43 -6.44
N VAL A 130 -13.08 1.70 -5.23
CA VAL A 130 -12.43 2.55 -4.23
C VAL A 130 -12.56 1.89 -2.86
N ALA A 131 -11.50 1.94 -2.07
CA ALA A 131 -11.47 1.44 -0.71
C ALA A 131 -11.84 2.53 0.28
N THR A 132 -12.25 2.15 1.49
CA THR A 132 -12.56 3.12 2.55
C THR A 132 -11.32 3.91 2.97
N ASN A 133 -10.15 3.28 2.96
CA ASN A 133 -8.90 3.99 3.20
C ASN A 133 -8.63 5.11 2.18
N ASP A 134 -9.01 4.95 0.92
CA ASP A 134 -8.84 6.01 -0.10
C ASP A 134 -9.63 7.27 0.29
N LEU A 135 -10.83 7.08 0.83
CA LEU A 135 -11.71 8.14 1.32
C LEU A 135 -11.15 8.76 2.61
N HIS A 136 -10.69 7.92 3.55
CA HIS A 136 -10.03 8.38 4.77
C HIS A 136 -8.83 9.28 4.47
N GLN A 137 -7.93 8.84 3.58
CA GLN A 137 -6.76 9.65 3.19
C GLN A 137 -7.18 11.00 2.63
N ALA A 138 -8.11 11.03 1.68
CA ALA A 138 -8.60 12.28 1.11
C ALA A 138 -9.22 13.20 2.17
N GLN A 139 -9.96 12.66 3.14
CA GLN A 139 -10.52 13.46 4.22
C GLN A 139 -9.43 14.12 5.09
N VAL A 140 -8.40 13.35 5.44
CA VAL A 140 -7.32 13.78 6.34
C VAL A 140 -6.32 14.72 5.65
N VAL A 141 -5.87 14.37 4.43
CA VAL A 141 -4.80 15.09 3.72
C VAL A 141 -5.28 15.94 2.54
N GLY A 142 -6.59 15.94 2.25
CA GLY A 142 -7.22 16.72 1.18
C GLY A 142 -7.26 15.99 -0.18
N GLN A 143 -6.15 15.39 -0.61
CA GLN A 143 -6.04 14.66 -1.88
C GLN A 143 -5.23 13.38 -1.71
N PHE A 144 -5.68 12.29 -2.32
CA PHE A 144 -4.97 11.01 -2.27
C PHE A 144 -5.11 10.26 -3.60
N SER A 145 -3.97 9.96 -4.24
CA SER A 145 -3.90 9.22 -5.49
C SER A 145 -3.22 7.87 -5.28
N ARG A 146 -3.70 6.85 -5.99
CA ARG A 146 -2.99 5.57 -6.07
C ARG A 146 -3.23 4.86 -7.39
N VAL A 147 -2.36 3.91 -7.66
CA VAL A 147 -2.54 2.89 -8.70
C VAL A 147 -2.96 1.59 -8.00
N ASP A 148 -4.13 1.06 -8.38
CA ASP A 148 -4.62 -0.21 -7.81
C ASP A 148 -3.82 -1.41 -8.32
N ARG A 149 -4.04 -2.58 -7.71
CA ARG A 149 -3.35 -3.83 -8.13
C ARG A 149 -3.57 -4.23 -9.59
N ASN A 150 -4.60 -3.69 -10.24
CA ASN A 150 -4.86 -3.94 -11.65
C ASN A 150 -4.21 -2.87 -12.53
N GLY A 151 -3.56 -1.85 -12.00
CA GLY A 151 -3.02 -0.74 -12.78
C GLY A 151 -4.06 0.35 -13.13
N ASN A 152 -5.19 0.40 -12.43
CA ASN A 152 -6.13 1.51 -12.58
C ASN A 152 -5.69 2.69 -11.73
N HIS A 153 -5.84 3.90 -12.26
CA HIS A 153 -5.50 5.13 -11.54
C HIS A 153 -6.75 5.82 -11.03
N LEU A 154 -6.74 6.20 -9.74
CA LEU A 154 -7.82 6.94 -9.11
C LEU A 154 -7.26 7.97 -8.13
N THR A 155 -7.97 9.07 -7.98
CA THR A 155 -7.67 10.12 -7.00
C THR A 155 -8.91 10.45 -6.19
N SER A 156 -8.84 10.30 -4.87
CA SER A 156 -9.87 10.75 -3.93
C SER A 156 -9.54 12.16 -3.47
N VAL A 157 -10.54 13.04 -3.46
CA VAL A 157 -10.39 14.49 -3.28
C VAL A 157 -11.50 15.00 -2.36
N ARG A 158 -11.12 15.66 -1.26
CA ARG A 158 -12.06 16.35 -0.39
C ARG A 158 -12.77 17.47 -1.15
N ASP A 159 -14.01 17.76 -0.79
CA ASP A 159 -14.86 18.66 -1.56
C ASP A 159 -14.29 20.07 -1.77
N ASP A 160 -13.67 20.64 -0.74
CA ASP A 160 -12.96 21.93 -0.76
C ASP A 160 -11.73 21.97 -1.68
N GLU A 161 -11.18 20.80 -2.05
CA GLU A 161 -9.99 20.66 -2.87
C GLU A 161 -10.30 20.36 -4.36
N LEU A 162 -11.55 20.00 -4.70
CA LEU A 162 -11.89 19.49 -6.03
C LEU A 162 -11.55 20.47 -7.16
N SER A 163 -11.88 21.75 -6.99
CA SER A 163 -11.56 22.77 -8.00
C SER A 163 -10.05 22.91 -8.19
N ARG A 164 -9.26 22.90 -7.12
CA ARG A 164 -7.79 22.98 -7.21
C ARG A 164 -7.23 21.76 -7.92
N TYR A 165 -7.70 20.57 -7.57
CA TYR A 165 -7.29 19.31 -8.21
C TYR A 165 -7.56 19.30 -9.73
N LEU A 166 -8.78 19.66 -10.16
CA LEU A 166 -9.13 19.62 -11.58
C LEU A 166 -8.36 20.65 -12.42
N LEU A 167 -7.82 21.70 -11.80
CA LEU A 167 -7.11 22.78 -12.51
C LEU A 167 -5.58 22.68 -12.41
N GLY A 168 -5.07 22.19 -11.29
CA GLY A 168 -3.63 22.12 -10.99
C GLY A 168 -3.05 20.71 -10.97
N GLY A 169 -3.89 19.68 -11.05
CA GLY A 169 -3.48 18.28 -10.91
C GLY A 169 -3.41 17.81 -9.45
N VAL A 170 -2.76 16.66 -9.25
CA VAL A 170 -2.58 16.03 -7.93
C VAL A 170 -1.63 16.87 -7.08
N ALA A 171 -1.93 17.02 -5.79
CA ALA A 171 -1.00 17.58 -4.82
C ALA A 171 0.36 16.86 -4.82
N PRO A 172 1.46 17.53 -4.42
CA PRO A 172 2.75 16.88 -4.29
C PRO A 172 2.68 15.65 -3.38
N GLU A 173 3.31 14.56 -3.81
CA GLU A 173 3.40 13.33 -3.04
C GLU A 173 4.25 13.49 -1.77
N ASP A 174 4.10 12.57 -0.81
CA ASP A 174 4.94 12.55 0.39
C ASP A 174 6.43 12.43 -0.01
N PRO A 175 7.30 13.39 0.39
CA PRO A 175 8.72 13.38 0.02
C PRO A 175 9.48 12.12 0.48
N ARG A 176 8.97 11.37 1.46
CA ARG A 176 9.55 10.11 1.92
C ARG A 176 9.47 9.02 0.86
N LEU A 177 8.50 9.09 -0.07
CA LEU A 177 8.40 8.16 -1.19
C LEU A 177 9.64 8.24 -2.10
N GLU A 178 10.24 9.43 -2.22
CA GLU A 178 11.45 9.62 -3.03
C GLU A 178 12.65 8.85 -2.48
N VAL A 179 12.75 8.67 -1.16
CA VAL A 179 13.81 7.86 -0.54
C VAL A 179 13.73 6.42 -1.06
N PHE A 180 12.53 5.86 -1.10
CA PHE A 180 12.33 4.50 -1.59
C PHE A 180 12.51 4.38 -3.10
N ARG A 181 12.09 5.36 -3.91
CA ARG A 181 12.34 5.35 -5.36
C ARG A 181 13.83 5.30 -5.68
N ARG A 182 14.62 6.13 -5.00
CA ARG A 182 16.07 6.15 -5.20
C ARG A 182 16.72 4.85 -4.76
N PHE A 183 16.28 4.28 -3.63
CA PHE A 183 16.76 2.97 -3.19
C PHE A 183 16.36 1.86 -4.18
N ASN A 184 15.15 1.93 -4.73
CA ASN A 184 14.64 0.96 -5.71
C ASN A 184 15.39 1.00 -7.03
N ALA A 185 15.92 2.16 -7.43
CA ALA A 185 16.81 2.26 -8.58
C ALA A 185 18.10 1.42 -8.42
N GLU A 186 18.51 1.11 -7.18
CA GLU A 186 19.65 0.23 -6.88
C GLU A 186 19.24 -1.22 -6.60
N LEU A 187 18.07 -1.45 -5.99
CA LEU A 187 17.66 -2.78 -5.53
C LEU A 187 16.78 -3.54 -6.52
N LEU A 188 15.90 -2.86 -7.25
CA LEU A 188 14.99 -3.48 -8.23
C LEU A 188 15.66 -3.51 -9.62
N ASP A 189 16.85 -4.09 -9.70
CA ASP A 189 17.66 -4.15 -10.91
C ASP A 189 17.37 -5.38 -11.80
N GLY A 190 16.55 -6.30 -11.29
CA GLY A 190 16.19 -7.57 -11.94
C GLY A 190 17.22 -8.69 -11.79
N CYS A 191 18.30 -8.45 -11.06
CA CYS A 191 19.34 -9.42 -10.78
C CYS A 191 18.90 -10.39 -9.67
N GLU A 192 19.42 -11.60 -9.75
CA GLU A 192 19.30 -12.58 -8.67
C GLU A 192 20.44 -12.38 -7.67
N ILE A 193 20.11 -12.34 -6.39
CA ILE A 193 21.07 -12.18 -5.29
C ILE A 193 21.29 -13.56 -4.67
N ALA A 194 22.55 -14.03 -4.68
CA ALA A 194 22.93 -15.28 -4.04
C ALA A 194 23.07 -15.11 -2.52
N ALA A 195 22.63 -16.11 -1.76
CA ALA A 195 22.65 -16.05 -0.29
C ALA A 195 24.06 -15.88 0.27
N LEU A 196 25.05 -16.58 -0.31
CA LEU A 196 26.42 -16.54 0.20
C LEU A 196 27.06 -15.17 0.00
N GLU A 197 26.83 -14.52 -1.15
CA GLU A 197 27.28 -13.16 -1.43
C GLU A 197 26.64 -12.17 -0.46
N ALA A 198 25.31 -12.20 -0.32
CA ALA A 198 24.58 -11.32 0.58
C ALA A 198 25.03 -11.44 2.04
N VAL A 199 25.27 -12.67 2.50
CA VAL A 199 25.72 -12.94 3.87
C VAL A 199 27.19 -12.52 4.08
N GLN A 200 28.05 -12.69 3.07
CA GLN A 200 29.43 -12.24 3.11
C GLN A 200 29.53 -10.71 3.14
N ASP A 201 28.72 -10.01 2.35
CA ASP A 201 28.61 -8.54 2.37
C ASP A 201 28.23 -8.04 3.78
N MET A 202 27.15 -8.59 4.33
CA MET A 202 26.70 -8.27 5.69
C MET A 202 27.78 -8.55 6.74
N HIS A 203 28.55 -9.63 6.56
CA HIS A 203 29.65 -9.96 7.46
C HIS A 203 30.81 -9.00 7.36
N ALA A 204 31.23 -8.62 6.16
CA ALA A 204 32.28 -7.65 5.93
C ALA A 204 31.93 -6.29 6.55
N ALA A 205 30.64 -5.91 6.53
CA ALA A 205 30.12 -4.71 7.18
C ALA A 205 29.86 -4.86 8.69
N GLY A 206 30.06 -6.04 9.29
CA GLY A 206 29.82 -6.28 10.71
C GLY A 206 28.33 -6.31 11.11
N TRP A 207 27.41 -6.53 10.17
CA TRP A 207 25.96 -6.52 10.43
C TRP A 207 25.54 -7.61 11.43
N PRO A 208 24.72 -7.31 12.46
CA PRO A 208 24.39 -8.26 13.52
C PRO A 208 23.71 -9.56 13.05
N ASP A 209 22.77 -9.45 12.11
CA ASP A 209 21.87 -10.55 11.73
C ASP A 209 22.35 -11.36 10.50
N ARG A 210 23.61 -11.18 10.12
CA ARG A 210 24.27 -11.83 8.97
C ARG A 210 24.16 -13.35 8.91
N PHE A 211 23.97 -14.03 10.04
CA PHE A 211 23.94 -15.51 10.12
C PHE A 211 22.53 -16.11 10.18
N GLN A 212 21.49 -15.34 9.90
CA GLN A 212 20.11 -15.82 9.94
C GLN A 212 19.71 -16.46 8.59
N ALA A 213 18.88 -17.52 8.64
CA ALA A 213 18.39 -18.20 7.43
C ALA A 213 17.35 -17.38 6.65
N GLU A 214 16.69 -16.42 7.31
CA GLU A 214 15.81 -15.42 6.68
C GLU A 214 16.62 -14.23 6.14
N TRP A 215 17.75 -14.51 5.49
CA TRP A 215 18.70 -13.52 5.03
C TRP A 215 18.14 -12.42 4.11
N PRO A 216 17.09 -12.63 3.27
CA PRO A 216 16.62 -11.54 2.40
C PRO A 216 16.08 -10.34 3.17
N GLY A 217 15.42 -10.57 4.31
CA GLY A 217 14.94 -9.49 5.18
C GLY A 217 16.11 -8.72 5.77
N PHE A 218 17.08 -9.43 6.36
CA PHE A 218 18.24 -8.80 6.96
C PHE A 218 19.18 -8.12 5.95
N TYR A 219 19.30 -8.66 4.74
CA TYR A 219 20.06 -8.03 3.66
C TYR A 219 19.38 -6.76 3.15
N LEU A 220 18.04 -6.78 3.04
CA LEU A 220 17.24 -5.60 2.72
C LEU A 220 17.42 -4.49 3.78
N GLU A 221 17.32 -4.82 5.07
CA GLU A 221 17.59 -3.90 6.17
C GLU A 221 19.02 -3.30 6.09
N TYR A 222 20.02 -4.16 5.90
CA TYR A 222 21.42 -3.75 5.76
C TYR A 222 21.62 -2.78 4.59
N ARG A 223 21.11 -3.12 3.41
CA ARG A 223 21.23 -2.30 2.21
C ARG A 223 20.51 -0.97 2.37
N PHE A 224 19.32 -0.97 2.99
CA PHE A 224 18.57 0.26 3.23
C PHE A 224 19.27 1.17 4.24
N ASP A 225 19.77 0.65 5.37
CA ASP A 225 20.54 1.43 6.36
C ASP A 225 21.79 2.07 5.73
N ALA A 226 22.55 1.29 4.96
CA ALA A 226 23.72 1.80 4.24
C ALA A 226 23.34 2.92 3.27
N PHE A 227 22.26 2.74 2.52
CA PHE A 227 21.76 3.72 1.55
C PHE A 227 21.33 5.04 2.21
N VAL A 228 20.49 5.00 3.25
CA VAL A 228 19.99 6.24 3.89
C VAL A 228 21.09 7.02 4.59
N ARG A 229 22.09 6.33 5.15
CA ARG A 229 23.27 6.95 5.76
C ARG A 229 24.17 7.63 4.73
N ALA A 230 24.36 7.02 3.56
CA ALA A 230 25.17 7.59 2.49
C ALA A 230 24.48 8.78 1.79
N GLY A 231 23.16 8.71 1.59
CA GLY A 231 22.41 9.66 0.78
C GLY A 231 21.94 10.95 1.47
N SER A 232 22.31 11.20 2.73
CA SER A 232 21.85 12.36 3.53
C SER A 232 20.30 12.48 3.65
N MET A 233 19.59 11.36 3.54
CA MET A 233 18.10 11.30 3.57
C MET A 233 17.54 10.96 4.96
N LEU A 234 18.39 10.86 5.99
CA LEU A 234 18.02 10.58 7.38
C LEU A 234 16.98 11.55 7.96
N HIS A 235 16.88 12.76 7.41
CA HIS A 235 15.90 13.77 7.83
C HIS A 235 14.47 13.45 7.35
N LEU A 236 14.31 12.48 6.44
CA LEU A 236 13.02 11.99 5.94
C LEU A 236 12.71 10.59 6.48
N VAL A 237 13.67 9.66 6.34
CA VAL A 237 13.55 8.26 6.76
C VAL A 237 14.84 7.82 7.43
N GLU A 238 14.73 7.26 8.62
CA GLU A 238 15.83 6.68 9.38
C GLU A 238 15.59 5.19 9.58
N PHE A 239 16.63 4.38 9.42
CA PHE A 239 16.64 2.99 9.84
C PHE A 239 17.13 2.88 11.29
N GLN A 240 16.45 2.06 12.10
CA GLN A 240 16.83 1.81 13.49
C GLN A 240 16.68 0.34 13.89
N LYS A 241 17.39 -0.06 14.97
CA LYS A 241 17.18 -1.32 15.69
C LYS A 241 17.11 -1.03 17.20
N ASP A 242 16.00 -0.46 17.65
CA ASP A 242 15.83 -0.05 19.05
C ASP A 242 15.07 -1.10 19.89
N LYS A 243 15.83 -1.90 20.63
CA LYS A 243 15.30 -2.97 21.50
C LYS A 243 15.07 -2.54 22.95
N ARG A 244 15.13 -1.23 23.25
CA ARG A 244 14.95 -0.73 24.63
C ARG A 244 13.49 -0.86 25.05
N ARG A 245 13.27 -1.26 26.31
CA ARG A 245 11.93 -1.40 26.88
C ARG A 245 11.18 -0.06 26.81
N GLY A 246 9.95 -0.10 26.28
CA GLY A 246 9.10 1.09 26.11
C GLY A 246 9.38 1.91 24.85
N ARG A 247 10.32 1.47 24.00
CA ARG A 247 10.49 1.98 22.62
C ARG A 247 9.86 1.02 21.63
N TYR A 248 9.58 1.52 20.43
CA TYR A 248 9.08 0.72 19.34
C TYR A 248 10.24 -0.02 18.64
N ASP A 249 10.19 -1.36 18.62
CA ASP A 249 11.11 -2.23 17.87
C ASP A 249 10.62 -2.35 16.42
N PHE A 250 10.66 -1.21 15.72
CA PHE A 250 10.33 -1.07 14.30
C PHE A 250 11.56 -0.63 13.51
N ASP A 251 11.65 -1.05 12.26
CA ASP A 251 12.82 -0.81 11.41
C ASP A 251 12.95 0.66 10.94
N LEU A 252 11.82 1.35 10.76
CA LEU A 252 11.77 2.65 10.08
C LEU A 252 11.17 3.75 10.97
N VAL A 253 11.80 4.92 10.93
CA VAL A 253 11.30 6.16 11.54
C VAL A 253 11.10 7.21 10.44
N PHE A 254 9.89 7.70 10.31
CA PHE A 254 9.54 8.76 9.37
C PHE A 254 9.52 10.09 10.10
N ARG A 255 10.26 11.07 9.58
CA ARG A 255 10.53 12.34 10.27
C ARG A 255 10.03 13.53 9.49
N SER A 256 9.66 14.60 10.19
CA SER A 256 9.58 15.96 9.63
C SER A 256 10.57 16.87 10.36
N ARG A 257 11.70 17.16 9.71
CA ARG A 257 12.80 17.98 10.23
C ARG A 257 13.32 17.56 11.62
N LEU A 258 12.63 17.95 12.68
CA LEU A 258 13.02 17.75 14.09
C LEU A 258 12.13 16.79 14.88
N SER A 259 10.97 16.38 14.34
CA SER A 259 10.05 15.44 14.99
C SER A 259 9.95 14.11 14.25
N VAL A 260 9.57 13.08 15.00
CA VAL A 260 9.06 11.83 14.43
C VAL A 260 7.60 12.08 14.08
N ASP A 261 7.24 11.82 12.82
CA ASP A 261 5.85 11.91 12.36
C ASP A 261 5.12 10.60 12.59
N TYR A 262 5.77 9.47 12.28
CA TYR A 262 5.26 8.11 12.49
C TYR A 262 6.38 7.07 12.29
N TYR A 263 6.05 5.80 12.50
CA TYR A 263 6.95 4.67 12.34
C TYR A 263 6.53 3.73 11.20
N GLY A 264 7.42 2.83 10.82
CA GLY A 264 7.12 1.75 9.90
C GLY A 264 8.09 0.58 10.01
N ASP A 265 7.84 -0.46 9.23
CA ASP A 265 8.67 -1.66 9.18
C ASP A 265 9.08 -2.03 7.77
N LEU A 266 10.24 -2.66 7.65
CA LEU A 266 10.77 -3.13 6.39
C LEU A 266 10.62 -4.64 6.30
N LYS A 267 9.85 -5.12 5.32
CA LYS A 267 9.55 -6.54 5.17
C LYS A 267 10.02 -7.07 3.82
N ALA A 268 10.71 -8.20 3.85
CA ALA A 268 10.88 -9.04 2.67
C ALA A 268 9.83 -10.15 2.67
N SER A 269 9.09 -10.30 1.57
CA SER A 269 8.04 -11.33 1.43
C SER A 269 8.18 -12.08 0.11
N ASP A 270 7.90 -13.38 0.14
CA ASP A 270 7.73 -14.12 -1.10
C ASP A 270 6.46 -13.66 -1.84
N ILE A 271 6.56 -13.46 -3.16
CA ILE A 271 5.46 -13.02 -4.01
C ILE A 271 4.31 -14.03 -4.06
N VAL A 272 4.59 -15.33 -3.91
CA VAL A 272 3.55 -16.37 -4.00
C VAL A 272 2.73 -16.50 -2.71
N LYS A 273 3.21 -15.94 -1.59
CA LYS A 273 2.50 -15.99 -0.30
C LYS A 273 1.32 -15.03 -0.31
N HIS A 274 0.16 -15.51 0.15
CA HIS A 274 -1.06 -14.70 0.29
C HIS A 274 -1.05 -13.75 1.49
N GLU A 275 -0.15 -13.98 2.44
CA GLU A 275 -0.07 -13.25 3.68
C GLU A 275 1.38 -12.90 4.00
N SER A 276 1.57 -11.73 4.60
CA SER A 276 2.86 -11.28 5.10
C SER A 276 2.73 -11.03 6.60
N PRO A 277 3.53 -11.70 7.46
CA PRO A 277 3.50 -11.48 8.89
C PRO A 277 4.02 -10.08 9.21
N GLY A 278 3.27 -9.34 10.03
CA GLY A 278 3.63 -8.02 10.53
C GLY A 278 4.19 -8.05 11.95
N ASN A 279 4.06 -6.91 12.62
CA ASN A 279 4.55 -6.68 13.98
C ASN A 279 3.49 -7.10 15.01
N ASP A 280 3.84 -6.91 16.29
CA ASP A 280 2.91 -7.09 17.40
C ASP A 280 1.70 -6.14 17.28
N ALA A 281 0.50 -6.68 17.48
CA ALA A 281 -0.74 -5.95 17.32
C ALA A 281 -0.90 -4.80 18.33
N ASP A 282 -0.42 -4.98 19.57
CA ASP A 282 -0.55 -3.96 20.61
C ASP A 282 0.45 -2.83 20.39
N ASP A 283 1.67 -3.15 19.93
CA ASP A 283 2.64 -2.12 19.54
C ASP A 283 2.17 -1.31 18.33
N ILE A 284 1.58 -1.95 17.31
CA ILE A 284 1.01 -1.22 16.16
C ILE A 284 -0.19 -0.38 16.61
N ARG A 285 -1.08 -0.91 17.46
CA ARG A 285 -2.20 -0.14 18.00
C ARG A 285 -1.71 1.13 18.70
N ARG A 286 -0.76 0.98 19.62
CA ARG A 286 -0.16 2.10 20.36
C ARG A 286 0.48 3.12 19.41
N CYS A 287 1.19 2.65 18.38
CA CYS A 287 1.79 3.51 17.38
C CYS A 287 0.75 4.28 16.55
N VAL A 288 -0.33 3.63 16.11
CA VAL A 288 -1.41 4.30 15.35
C VAL A 288 -2.18 5.28 16.24
N GLU A 289 -2.41 4.96 17.51
CA GLU A 289 -3.03 5.88 18.46
C GLU A 289 -2.15 7.11 18.74
N GLU A 290 -0.83 6.94 18.81
CA GLU A 290 0.12 8.01 19.13
C GLU A 290 0.48 8.88 17.90
N TYR A 291 0.68 8.26 16.73
CA TYR A 291 1.20 8.92 15.51
C TYR A 291 0.19 8.96 14.36
N GLY A 292 -1.02 8.43 14.55
CA GLY A 292 -2.10 8.40 13.55
C GLY A 292 -1.96 7.33 12.47
N ARG A 293 -0.75 6.83 12.21
CA ARG A 293 -0.48 5.87 11.13
C ARG A 293 0.78 5.02 11.38
N PHE A 294 0.90 3.95 10.60
CA PHE A 294 2.07 3.08 10.53
C PHE A 294 2.28 2.56 9.09
N TRP A 295 3.52 2.54 8.59
CA TRP A 295 3.81 2.05 7.23
C TRP A 295 4.51 0.69 7.24
N TYR A 296 3.97 -0.28 6.53
CA TYR A 296 4.70 -1.46 6.09
C TYR A 296 5.30 -1.21 4.71
N VAL A 297 6.62 -1.23 4.62
CA VAL A 297 7.35 -1.19 3.34
C VAL A 297 7.73 -2.61 2.98
N ILE A 298 7.00 -3.20 2.05
CA ILE A 298 7.11 -4.62 1.69
C ILE A 298 7.81 -4.75 0.34
N TYR A 299 8.97 -5.38 0.36
CA TYR A 299 9.69 -5.83 -0.82
C TYR A 299 9.32 -7.28 -1.12
N GLU A 300 8.71 -7.49 -2.27
CA GLU A 300 8.38 -8.83 -2.72
C GLU A 300 9.46 -9.40 -3.62
N HIS A 301 9.75 -10.68 -3.42
CA HIS A 301 10.77 -11.40 -4.17
C HIS A 301 10.29 -12.78 -4.63
N THR A 302 10.87 -13.28 -5.70
CA THR A 302 10.87 -14.72 -6.01
C THR A 302 12.00 -15.41 -5.25
N THR A 303 11.78 -16.66 -4.86
CA THR A 303 12.75 -17.45 -4.08
C THR A 303 13.16 -18.71 -4.83
N LYS A 304 14.46 -19.01 -4.87
CA LYS A 304 14.97 -20.36 -5.12
C LYS A 304 15.37 -20.99 -3.79
N HIS A 305 14.79 -22.12 -3.44
CA HIS A 305 15.11 -22.82 -2.21
C HIS A 305 16.27 -23.78 -2.41
N SER A 306 17.18 -23.84 -1.44
CA SER A 306 18.36 -24.69 -1.54
C SER A 306 18.01 -26.18 -1.63
N ARG A 307 16.92 -26.62 -0.98
CA ARG A 307 16.42 -28.00 -1.03
C ARG A 307 16.05 -28.47 -2.44
N ASP A 308 15.69 -27.53 -3.32
CA ASP A 308 15.28 -27.85 -4.69
C ASP A 308 16.52 -28.09 -5.58
N ASN A 309 17.72 -27.76 -5.08
CA ASN A 309 19.02 -27.91 -5.75
C ASN A 309 20.01 -28.77 -4.93
N GLY A 310 19.51 -29.77 -4.19
CA GLY A 310 20.35 -30.74 -3.47
C GLY A 310 21.08 -30.17 -2.25
N ASP A 311 20.56 -29.08 -1.65
CA ASP A 311 21.06 -28.46 -0.43
C ASP A 311 22.48 -27.86 -0.51
N VAL A 312 23.06 -27.74 -1.71
CA VAL A 312 24.44 -27.26 -1.94
C VAL A 312 24.68 -25.89 -1.30
N ALA A 313 23.76 -24.94 -1.48
CA ALA A 313 23.88 -23.61 -0.91
C ALA A 313 23.79 -23.60 0.62
N THR A 314 22.97 -24.47 1.22
CA THR A 314 22.87 -24.63 2.68
C THR A 314 24.19 -25.14 3.26
N ILE A 315 24.78 -26.15 2.62
CA ILE A 315 26.07 -26.73 3.03
C ILE A 315 27.15 -25.66 2.96
N ALA A 316 27.29 -24.99 1.80
CA ALA A 316 28.28 -23.93 1.59
C ALA A 316 28.14 -22.80 2.63
N TRP A 317 26.91 -22.37 2.92
CA TRP A 317 26.64 -21.35 3.93
C TRP A 317 27.01 -21.79 5.35
N ASN A 318 26.66 -23.01 5.75
CA ASN A 318 27.01 -23.54 7.09
C ASN A 318 28.53 -23.75 7.25
N GLU A 319 29.21 -24.23 6.20
CA GLU A 319 30.67 -24.36 6.19
C GLU A 319 31.37 -23.00 6.26
N TRP A 320 30.92 -22.03 5.46
CA TRP A 320 31.46 -20.68 5.50
C TRP A 320 31.23 -20.02 6.87
N ARG A 321 30.03 -20.15 7.45
CA ARG A 321 29.74 -19.66 8.82
C ARG A 321 30.75 -20.19 9.83
N ARG A 322 31.03 -21.49 9.76
CA ARG A 322 32.01 -22.14 10.64
C ARG A 322 33.42 -21.61 10.40
N SER A 323 33.83 -21.41 9.15
CA SER A 323 35.17 -20.93 8.81
C SER A 323 35.43 -19.50 9.31
N VAL A 324 34.39 -18.66 9.37
CA VAL A 324 34.46 -17.30 9.97
C VAL A 324 34.20 -17.28 11.48
N GLY A 325 34.23 -18.44 12.14
CA GLY A 325 34.21 -18.55 13.60
C GLY A 325 32.82 -18.56 14.23
N HIS A 326 31.74 -18.72 13.47
CA HIS A 326 30.40 -18.89 14.04
C HIS A 326 30.31 -20.20 14.84
N LYS A 327 30.01 -20.11 16.14
CA LYS A 327 29.78 -21.26 17.01
C LYS A 327 28.28 -21.37 17.33
N GLY A 328 27.62 -22.36 16.73
CA GLY A 328 26.23 -22.69 17.06
C GLY A 328 26.11 -23.28 18.46
N ARG A 329 24.88 -23.28 19.01
CA ARG A 329 24.57 -23.93 20.30
C ARG A 329 24.52 -25.46 20.22
N LYS A 330 24.33 -25.99 19.01
CA LYS A 330 24.24 -27.42 18.73
C LYS A 330 25.50 -27.89 18.03
N GLU A 331 25.70 -29.20 18.02
CA GLU A 331 26.72 -29.84 17.18
C GLU A 331 26.55 -29.43 15.72
N PHE A 332 27.67 -29.33 15.00
CA PHE A 332 27.67 -28.90 13.61
C PHE A 332 26.93 -29.92 12.73
N ASP A 333 25.92 -29.45 12.02
CA ASP A 333 25.21 -30.20 10.99
C ASP A 333 25.17 -29.35 9.71
N PRO A 334 25.81 -29.79 8.61
CA PRO A 334 25.87 -29.03 7.36
C PRO A 334 24.50 -28.82 6.72
N LEU A 335 23.48 -29.62 7.07
CA LEU A 335 22.11 -29.51 6.57
C LEU A 335 21.18 -28.72 7.51
N SER A 336 21.73 -28.13 8.57
CA SER A 336 20.96 -27.22 9.43
C SER A 336 20.32 -26.11 8.59
N TYR A 337 18.99 -25.94 8.74
CA TYR A 337 18.14 -25.00 8.00
C TYR A 337 17.83 -25.33 6.52
N ALA A 338 18.29 -26.47 5.97
CA ALA A 338 18.05 -26.88 4.58
C ALA A 338 16.61 -26.66 4.08
N ARG A 339 15.63 -27.03 4.91
CA ARG A 339 14.19 -26.88 4.57
C ARG A 339 13.70 -25.44 4.41
N LYS A 340 14.39 -24.46 5.01
CA LYS A 340 13.99 -23.04 5.04
C LYS A 340 14.95 -22.14 4.28
N PHE A 341 16.18 -22.59 4.05
CA PHE A 341 17.23 -21.77 3.46
C PHE A 341 16.87 -21.41 2.01
N LYS A 342 17.00 -20.13 1.72
CA LYS A 342 16.81 -19.56 0.38
C LYS A 342 18.18 -19.48 -0.24
N GLU A 343 18.39 -20.17 -1.36
CA GLU A 343 19.66 -20.15 -2.09
C GLU A 343 19.87 -18.79 -2.76
N SER A 344 18.82 -18.24 -3.33
CA SER A 344 18.83 -16.93 -3.95
C SER A 344 17.43 -16.31 -3.98
N VAL A 345 17.39 -14.98 -4.10
CA VAL A 345 16.14 -14.24 -4.33
C VAL A 345 16.32 -13.18 -5.41
N ARG A 346 15.22 -12.79 -6.04
CA ARG A 346 15.15 -11.61 -6.92
C ARG A 346 13.98 -10.75 -6.48
N PHE A 347 14.26 -9.51 -6.09
CA PHE A 347 13.22 -8.54 -5.73
C PHE A 347 12.52 -8.04 -7.00
N GLN A 348 11.19 -8.06 -6.98
CA GLN A 348 10.35 -7.80 -8.15
C GLN A 348 9.43 -6.59 -8.00
N ARG A 349 9.12 -6.18 -6.77
CA ARG A 349 8.33 -4.99 -6.51
C ARG A 349 8.45 -4.55 -5.06
N MET A 350 8.17 -3.29 -4.83
CA MET A 350 7.96 -2.71 -3.51
C MET A 350 6.53 -2.19 -3.39
N MET A 351 5.94 -2.35 -2.21
CA MET A 351 4.65 -1.77 -1.85
C MET A 351 4.75 -1.09 -0.49
N ILE A 352 4.13 0.08 -0.35
CA ILE A 352 3.93 0.74 0.94
C ILE A 352 2.46 0.59 1.31
N LEU A 353 2.23 -0.05 2.45
CA LEU A 353 0.90 -0.27 3.02
C LEU A 353 0.78 0.56 4.30
N GLU A 354 -0.21 1.44 4.37
CA GLU A 354 -0.50 2.19 5.58
C GLU A 354 -1.59 1.52 6.41
N VAL A 355 -1.29 1.40 7.69
CA VAL A 355 -2.23 1.03 8.74
C VAL A 355 -2.60 2.27 9.54
N ASN A 356 -3.89 2.54 9.67
CA ASN A 356 -4.44 3.70 10.37
C ASN A 356 -5.82 3.36 10.96
N ALA A 357 -6.46 4.33 11.60
CA ALA A 357 -7.77 4.14 12.24
C ALA A 357 -8.87 3.63 11.29
N ALA A 358 -8.78 3.88 9.98
CA ALA A 358 -9.79 3.46 9.01
C ALA A 358 -9.66 2.01 8.52
N ASN A 359 -8.53 1.35 8.78
CA ASN A 359 -8.29 0.00 8.28
C ASN A 359 -7.68 -0.96 9.30
N PHE A 360 -7.32 -0.48 10.50
CA PHE A 360 -6.63 -1.26 11.52
C PHE A 360 -7.36 -2.56 11.89
N GLU A 361 -8.68 -2.53 12.04
CA GLU A 361 -9.46 -3.73 12.40
C GLU A 361 -9.38 -4.85 11.35
N VAL A 362 -9.24 -4.48 10.07
CA VAL A 362 -9.09 -5.46 8.97
C VAL A 362 -7.74 -6.19 9.06
N VAL A 363 -6.72 -5.54 9.65
CA VAL A 363 -5.38 -6.08 9.87
C VAL A 363 -5.34 -7.08 11.02
N LEU A 364 -6.18 -6.86 12.05
CA LEU A 364 -6.24 -7.67 13.27
C LEU A 364 -7.10 -8.94 13.12
N GLY A 365 -7.29 -9.43 11.89
CA GLY A 365 -8.00 -10.68 11.64
C GLY A 365 -7.59 -11.77 12.64
N SER A 366 -8.55 -12.53 13.15
CA SER A 366 -8.38 -13.43 14.30
C SER A 366 -7.29 -14.50 14.07
N PHE A 367 -6.05 -14.18 14.42
CA PHE A 367 -4.90 -15.07 14.33
C PHE A 367 -4.29 -15.27 15.72
N ARG A 368 -4.73 -16.31 16.42
CA ARG A 368 -4.07 -16.77 17.66
C ARG A 368 -2.86 -17.62 17.28
N GLN A 369 -1.66 -17.04 17.39
CA GLN A 369 -0.44 -17.82 17.26
C GLN A 369 -0.36 -18.78 18.47
N GLY A 370 -0.06 -20.05 18.23
CA GLY A 370 0.00 -21.07 19.28
C GLY A 370 0.93 -20.73 20.46
N GLN A 371 1.04 -21.64 21.43
CA GLN A 371 1.74 -21.40 22.69
C GLN A 371 3.27 -21.22 22.51
N GLN A 372 3.86 -20.41 23.38
CA GLN A 372 5.30 -20.34 23.59
C GLN A 372 5.84 -21.69 24.11
N PRO A 373 7.17 -21.93 24.02
CA PRO A 373 7.77 -23.16 24.57
C PRO A 373 7.56 -23.35 26.08
N ASP A 374 7.23 -22.28 26.81
CA ASP A 374 6.90 -22.27 28.24
C ASP A 374 5.39 -22.40 28.53
N GLY A 375 4.55 -22.49 27.50
CA GLY A 375 3.09 -22.61 27.59
C GLY A 375 2.32 -21.28 27.57
N ALA A 376 2.99 -20.11 27.58
CA ALA A 376 2.31 -18.82 27.52
C ALA A 376 1.66 -18.58 26.14
N GLU A 377 0.55 -17.83 26.10
CA GLU A 377 -0.02 -17.38 24.82
C GLU A 377 0.97 -16.42 24.12
N ARG A 378 1.19 -16.62 22.83
CA ARG A 378 1.97 -15.67 22.03
C ARG A 378 1.15 -14.43 21.77
N ALA A 379 1.81 -13.28 21.85
CA ALA A 379 1.20 -12.00 21.51
C ALA A 379 0.67 -12.02 20.05
N LEU A 380 -0.49 -11.39 19.85
CA LEU A 380 -1.16 -11.35 18.55
C LEU A 380 -0.28 -10.59 17.56
N LYS A 381 -0.03 -11.19 16.39
CA LYS A 381 0.66 -10.51 15.29
C LYS A 381 -0.33 -10.02 14.26
N VAL A 382 -0.06 -8.83 13.74
CA VAL A 382 -0.68 -8.31 12.54
C VAL A 382 -0.42 -9.28 11.38
N MET A 383 -1.47 -9.65 10.65
CA MET A 383 -1.37 -10.45 9.42
C MET A 383 -1.94 -9.67 8.25
N ILE A 384 -1.08 -9.26 7.33
CA ILE A 384 -1.52 -8.49 6.16
C ILE A 384 -2.00 -9.47 5.09
N ASN A 385 -3.33 -9.55 4.91
CA ASN A 385 -3.92 -10.37 3.86
C ASN A 385 -3.87 -9.64 2.50
N LYS A 386 -3.05 -10.15 1.57
CA LYS A 386 -2.85 -9.52 0.26
C LYS A 386 -4.12 -9.47 -0.61
N ARG A 387 -5.18 -10.23 -0.28
CA ARG A 387 -6.49 -10.12 -0.93
C ARG A 387 -7.13 -8.74 -0.73
N TYR A 388 -6.82 -8.08 0.37
CA TYR A 388 -7.38 -6.79 0.78
C TYR A 388 -6.37 -5.65 0.69
N ILE A 389 -5.28 -5.87 -0.04
CA ILE A 389 -4.15 -4.93 -0.13
C ILE A 389 -4.56 -3.52 -0.55
N ASP A 390 -5.56 -3.39 -1.43
CA ASP A 390 -6.07 -2.09 -1.89
C ASP A 390 -6.61 -1.21 -0.74
N ASN A 391 -6.99 -1.78 0.41
CA ASN A 391 -7.43 -1.02 1.59
C ASN A 391 -6.26 -0.46 2.43
N PHE A 392 -5.03 -0.80 2.08
CA PHE A 392 -3.82 -0.36 2.78
C PHE A 392 -2.84 0.33 1.83
N LEU A 393 -2.90 0.03 0.53
CA LEU A 393 -1.93 0.46 -0.46
C LEU A 393 -1.87 1.98 -0.60
N ILE A 394 -0.70 2.55 -0.28
CA ILE A 394 -0.34 3.95 -0.51
C ILE A 394 0.51 4.10 -1.76
N TYR A 395 1.46 3.20 -1.96
CA TYR A 395 2.41 3.29 -3.06
C TYR A 395 2.82 1.89 -3.54
N THR A 396 3.10 1.75 -4.83
CA THR A 396 3.66 0.54 -5.42
C THR A 396 4.67 0.91 -6.49
N GLU A 397 5.76 0.15 -6.54
CA GLU A 397 6.80 0.29 -7.56
C GLU A 397 7.21 -1.10 -8.04
N PRO A 398 6.89 -1.47 -9.30
CA PRO A 398 7.35 -2.73 -9.87
C PRO A 398 8.82 -2.63 -10.30
N GLU A 399 9.49 -3.78 -10.42
CA GLU A 399 10.73 -3.91 -11.17
C GLU A 399 10.54 -3.32 -12.58
N PRO A 400 11.47 -2.48 -13.06
CA PRO A 400 11.39 -1.92 -14.39
C PRO A 400 11.33 -3.04 -15.45
N ILE A 401 10.34 -2.98 -16.34
CA ILE A 401 10.30 -3.88 -17.49
C ILE A 401 11.45 -3.47 -18.42
N ARG A 402 12.55 -4.23 -18.38
CA ARG A 402 13.57 -4.13 -19.43
C ARG A 402 12.98 -4.73 -20.71
N LEU A 403 12.59 -3.86 -21.65
CA LEU A 403 12.32 -4.29 -23.01
C LEU A 403 13.63 -4.88 -23.56
N VAL A 404 13.68 -6.21 -23.69
CA VAL A 404 14.78 -6.93 -24.33
C VAL A 404 14.62 -6.84 -25.83
#